data_AF-A0A7X9S614-F1
#
_entry.id   AF-A0A7X9S614-F1
#
_cell.length_a   1.000
_cell.length_b   1.000
_cell.length_c   1.000
_cell.angle_alpha   90.00
_cell.angle_beta   90.00
_cell.angle_gamma   90.00
#
_symmetry.space_group_name_H-M   'P 1'
#
loop_
_entity.id
_entity.type
_entity.pdbx_description
1 polymer ?
#
loop_
_entity_poly.entity_id
_entity_poly.type
_entity_poly.pdbx_seq_one_letter_code
_entity_poly.pdbx_strand_id
1 'polypeptide(L)'
;MKIKQYIKFICTLLIFPLFLTNNAYAAKRYEIPESITITTGKTKLGEVEYENYTISARRISTGDEDEVVYCLDIEKGYPSGQVFYLKGNTEAIIDNILASGYPDKTPQELNLSNEDDAYFATQIAIWCELEGYDVNKLTGGNENVIEAIRTIYNQGIEGENIKEALNKEYISSNQSIQRVVISFDVKPAQEG
;
A
#
# COMPACT_ATOMS: atom_id res chain seq x y z
N MET A 1 22.73 -61.03 33.57
CA MET A 1 21.74 -60.61 32.56
C MET A 1 21.12 -59.24 32.88
N LYS A 2 21.92 -58.20 33.21
CA LYS A 2 21.38 -56.85 33.58
C LYS A 2 22.16 -55.65 33.01
N ILE A 3 23.32 -55.87 32.37
CA ILE A 3 24.17 -54.79 31.83
C ILE A 3 23.71 -54.35 30.43
N LYS A 4 23.29 -55.28 29.56
CA LYS A 4 22.83 -54.95 28.20
C LYS A 4 21.50 -54.18 28.15
N GLN A 5 20.69 -54.25 29.21
CA GLN A 5 19.42 -53.51 29.32
C GLN A 5 19.64 -52.05 29.75
N TYR A 6 20.67 -51.79 30.57
CA TYR A 6 21.05 -50.44 31.01
C TYR A 6 21.65 -49.60 29.88
N ILE A 7 22.45 -50.22 29.00
CA ILE A 7 23.08 -49.51 27.86
C ILE A 7 22.03 -49.04 26.84
N LYS A 8 20.97 -49.82 26.58
CA LYS A 8 19.86 -49.38 25.73
C LYS A 8 19.12 -48.19 26.36
N PHE A 9 18.91 -48.18 27.67
CA PHE A 9 18.20 -47.10 28.36
C PHE A 9 19.01 -45.80 28.39
N ILE A 10 20.34 -45.89 28.56
CA ILE A 10 21.25 -44.73 28.52
C ILE A 10 21.37 -44.15 27.11
N CYS A 11 21.41 -44.98 26.07
CA CYS A 11 21.40 -44.50 24.68
C CYS A 11 20.08 -43.86 24.26
N THR A 12 18.96 -44.22 24.88
CA THR A 12 17.65 -43.60 24.58
C THR A 12 17.50 -42.24 25.29
N LEU A 13 18.13 -42.05 26.45
CA LEU A 13 18.13 -40.80 27.22
C LEU A 13 19.11 -39.73 26.69
N LEU A 14 20.09 -40.10 25.87
CA LEU A 14 21.03 -39.17 25.23
C LEU A 14 20.61 -38.71 23.83
N ILE A 15 19.54 -39.28 23.25
CA ILE A 15 18.99 -38.86 21.95
C ILE A 15 17.82 -37.87 22.12
N PHE A 16 17.45 -37.52 23.35
CA PHE A 16 16.26 -36.70 23.62
C PHE A 16 16.50 -35.60 24.67
N PRO A 17 17.50 -34.73 24.46
CA PRO A 17 17.21 -33.31 24.58
C PRO A 17 17.87 -32.48 23.47
N LEU A 18 17.27 -31.34 23.15
CA LEU A 18 17.71 -30.32 22.17
C LEU A 18 17.15 -30.43 20.74
N PHE A 19 15.85 -30.65 20.61
CA PHE A 19 15.08 -30.06 19.52
C PHE A 19 13.87 -29.30 20.08
N LEU A 20 14.15 -28.34 20.96
CA LEU A 20 13.21 -27.27 21.31
C LEU A 20 14.01 -25.98 21.50
N THR A 21 14.80 -25.59 20.50
CA THR A 21 15.05 -24.17 20.32
C THR A 21 13.72 -23.59 19.85
N ASN A 22 12.93 -23.09 20.80
CA ASN A 22 11.86 -22.16 20.49
C ASN A 22 12.52 -21.01 19.73
N ASN A 23 12.38 -21.02 18.41
CA ASN A 23 12.43 -19.77 17.68
C ASN A 23 11.16 -19.03 18.06
N ALA A 24 11.17 -18.37 19.21
CA ALA A 24 10.29 -17.23 19.42
C ALA A 24 10.82 -16.14 18.48
N TYR A 25 10.48 -16.27 17.19
CA TYR A 25 10.62 -15.18 16.25
C TYR A 25 9.67 -14.10 16.75
N ALA A 26 10.23 -13.10 17.43
CA ALA A 26 9.48 -11.93 17.82
C ALA A 26 8.99 -11.29 16.52
N ALA A 27 7.67 -11.31 16.29
CA ALA A 27 7.07 -10.55 15.20
C ALA A 27 7.47 -9.08 15.40
N LYS A 28 8.26 -8.53 14.48
CA LYS A 28 8.58 -7.11 14.48
C LYS A 28 7.27 -6.38 14.22
N ARG A 29 6.74 -5.70 15.24
CA ARG A 29 5.62 -4.77 15.02
C ARG A 29 6.17 -3.61 14.19
N TYR A 30 5.58 -3.39 13.02
CA TYR A 30 5.79 -2.18 12.28
C TYR A 30 5.17 -1.03 13.09
N GLU A 31 5.98 -0.03 13.44
CA GLU A 31 5.54 1.12 14.22
C GLU A 31 5.27 2.28 13.26
N ILE A 32 4.03 2.76 13.26
CA ILE A 32 3.61 3.84 12.38
C ILE A 32 4.25 5.15 12.86
N PRO A 33 5.04 5.84 12.03
CA PRO A 33 5.75 7.04 12.46
C PRO A 33 4.80 8.22 12.66
N GLU A 34 4.96 8.97 13.75
CA GLU A 34 4.20 10.21 14.00
C GLU A 34 4.49 11.32 12.98
N SER A 35 5.66 11.27 12.35
CA SER A 35 6.02 12.20 11.29
C SER A 35 6.96 11.58 10.26
N ILE A 36 6.85 12.01 9.01
CA ILE A 36 7.64 11.48 7.88
C ILE A 36 7.95 12.57 6.86
N THR A 37 9.07 12.46 6.15
CA THR A 37 9.42 13.40 5.08
C THR A 37 8.94 12.85 3.75
N ILE A 38 8.25 13.66 2.96
CA ILE A 38 7.63 13.22 1.71
C ILE A 38 8.12 14.06 0.53
N THR A 39 8.46 13.37 -0.56
CA THR A 39 8.93 13.95 -1.80
C THR A 39 8.12 13.45 -2.98
N THR A 40 8.23 14.12 -4.13
CA THR A 40 7.59 13.72 -5.37
C THR A 40 8.63 13.60 -6.48
N GLY A 41 8.53 12.52 -7.25
CA GLY A 41 9.28 12.34 -8.49
C GLY A 41 9.00 13.45 -9.51
N LYS A 42 9.95 13.65 -10.44
CA LYS A 42 9.80 14.68 -11.49
C LYS A 42 9.01 14.17 -12.71
N THR A 43 8.94 12.85 -12.87
CA THR A 43 8.33 12.19 -14.04
C THR A 43 6.82 12.10 -13.88
N LYS A 44 6.12 12.45 -14.95
CA LYS A 44 4.69 12.20 -15.12
C LYS A 44 4.48 10.73 -15.47
N LEU A 45 3.63 10.03 -14.73
CA LEU A 45 3.44 8.57 -14.89
C LEU A 45 2.48 8.25 -16.04
N GLY A 46 1.35 8.97 -16.11
CA GLY A 46 0.32 8.77 -17.11
C GLY A 46 -0.60 9.99 -17.21
N GLU A 47 -1.51 9.94 -18.17
CA GLU A 47 -2.55 10.94 -18.38
C GLU A 47 -3.87 10.27 -18.76
N VAL A 48 -4.96 10.80 -18.23
CA VAL A 48 -6.32 10.55 -18.67
C VAL A 48 -7.02 11.88 -18.91
N GLU A 49 -8.07 11.86 -19.68
CA GLU A 49 -8.94 13.00 -19.94
C GLU A 49 -10.26 12.82 -19.19
N TYR A 50 -10.73 13.90 -18.57
CA TYR A 50 -12.07 13.98 -18.02
C TYR A 50 -12.72 15.26 -18.52
N GLU A 51 -13.81 15.11 -19.25
CA GLU A 51 -14.52 16.21 -19.93
C GLU A 51 -13.60 17.06 -20.81
N ASN A 52 -13.14 18.23 -20.33
CA ASN A 52 -12.31 19.17 -21.09
C ASN A 52 -10.93 19.45 -20.47
N TYR A 53 -10.47 18.61 -19.54
CA TYR A 53 -9.15 18.73 -18.93
C TYR A 53 -8.43 17.38 -18.81
N THR A 54 -7.11 17.46 -18.66
CA THR A 54 -6.22 16.31 -18.52
C THR A 54 -5.84 16.15 -17.05
N ILE A 55 -5.96 14.93 -16.55
CA ILE A 55 -5.52 14.55 -15.21
C ILE A 55 -4.23 13.75 -15.35
N SER A 56 -3.23 14.11 -14.54
CA SER A 56 -1.93 13.43 -14.53
C SER A 56 -1.41 13.32 -13.09
N ALA A 57 -0.62 12.28 -12.83
CA ALA A 57 0.01 12.09 -11.53
C ALA A 57 1.51 11.87 -11.63
N ARG A 58 2.19 12.11 -10.51
CA ARG A 58 3.60 11.79 -10.29
C ARG A 58 3.72 10.91 -9.06
N ARG A 59 4.77 10.11 -9.00
CA ARG A 59 5.01 9.23 -7.86
C ARG A 59 5.41 10.04 -6.63
N ILE A 60 4.67 9.87 -5.54
CA ILE A 60 5.00 10.41 -4.22
C ILE A 60 5.70 9.32 -3.42
N SER A 61 6.73 9.68 -2.65
CA SER A 61 7.53 8.72 -1.89
C SER A 61 8.08 9.31 -0.60
N THR A 62 8.17 8.46 0.41
CA THR A 62 8.87 8.67 1.68
C THR A 62 10.36 8.29 1.60
N GLY A 63 10.76 7.60 0.52
CA GLY A 63 12.06 6.99 0.34
C GLY A 63 12.13 5.53 0.81
N ASP A 64 11.09 5.02 1.46
CA ASP A 64 10.95 3.60 1.80
C ASP A 64 10.23 2.85 0.66
N GLU A 65 10.67 1.63 0.36
CA GLU A 65 10.08 0.78 -0.68
C GLU A 65 8.88 -0.02 -0.17
N ASP A 66 8.75 -0.17 1.14
CA ASP A 66 7.61 -0.83 1.80
C ASP A 66 6.46 0.16 2.08
N GLU A 67 6.52 1.38 1.51
CA GLU A 67 5.53 2.43 1.70
C GLU A 67 5.04 2.96 0.35
N VAL A 68 3.72 3.00 0.17
CA VAL A 68 3.11 3.59 -1.03
C VAL A 68 2.26 4.80 -0.64
N VAL A 69 2.56 5.94 -1.26
CA VAL A 69 1.94 7.23 -0.93
C VAL A 69 1.03 7.70 -2.04
N TYR A 70 -0.21 8.06 -1.70
CA TYR A 70 -1.19 8.65 -2.62
C TYR A 70 -1.64 10.03 -2.17
N CYS A 71 -1.90 10.89 -3.14
CA CYS A 71 -2.42 12.24 -2.95
C CYS A 71 -3.93 12.22 -2.68
N LEU A 72 -4.38 13.05 -1.73
CA LEU A 72 -5.78 13.26 -1.38
C LEU A 72 -6.32 14.65 -1.74
N ASP A 73 -5.54 15.51 -2.41
CA ASP A 73 -5.96 16.86 -2.81
C ASP A 73 -5.42 17.20 -4.22
N ILE A 74 -6.21 17.01 -5.29
CA ILE A 74 -5.69 17.17 -6.66
C ILE A 74 -5.19 18.60 -6.99
N GLU A 75 -5.82 19.62 -6.41
CA GLU A 75 -5.55 21.05 -6.69
C GLU A 75 -4.38 21.66 -5.90
N LYS A 76 -3.78 20.93 -4.96
CA LYS A 76 -2.69 21.43 -4.12
C LYS A 76 -1.30 21.11 -4.67
N GLY A 77 -0.30 21.81 -4.16
CA GLY A 77 1.10 21.60 -4.56
C GLY A 77 1.63 20.24 -4.09
N TYR A 78 2.35 19.54 -4.97
CA TYR A 78 3.03 18.28 -4.65
C TYR A 78 4.05 18.44 -3.50
N PRO A 79 4.21 17.41 -2.65
CA PRO A 79 5.29 17.36 -1.68
C PRO A 79 6.68 17.47 -2.34
N SER A 80 7.56 18.24 -1.75
CA SER A 80 8.91 18.53 -2.24
C SER A 80 9.97 18.46 -1.15
N GLY A 81 9.79 17.62 -0.14
CA GLY A 81 10.68 17.46 1.02
C GLY A 81 10.16 18.07 2.32
N GLN A 82 8.86 18.38 2.41
CA GLN A 82 8.24 18.80 3.67
C GLN A 82 8.09 17.61 4.62
N VAL A 83 8.07 17.92 5.92
CA VAL A 83 7.64 16.98 6.97
C VAL A 83 6.11 16.97 7.03
N PHE A 84 5.59 15.76 7.14
CA PHE A 84 4.19 15.45 7.31
C PHE A 84 3.98 14.81 8.67
N TYR A 85 2.80 15.01 9.25
CA TYR A 85 2.42 14.53 10.58
C TYR A 85 1.20 13.61 10.47
N LEU A 86 1.20 12.55 11.26
CA LEU A 86 0.10 11.61 11.34
C LEU A 86 -1.17 12.34 11.77
N LYS A 87 -2.20 12.30 10.93
CA LYS A 87 -3.54 12.84 11.26
C LYS A 87 -4.42 11.76 11.86
N GLY A 88 -4.30 10.52 11.38
CA GLY A 88 -5.07 9.39 11.87
C GLY A 88 -5.33 8.35 10.80
N ASN A 89 -6.40 7.57 11.00
CA ASN A 89 -6.86 6.59 10.01
C ASN A 89 -7.44 7.27 8.78
N THR A 90 -7.28 6.62 7.64
CA THR A 90 -7.94 6.98 6.39
C THR A 90 -9.46 6.75 6.48
N GLU A 91 -10.20 7.39 5.58
CA GLU A 91 -11.62 7.10 5.38
C GLU A 91 -11.81 5.70 4.78
N ALA A 92 -12.83 4.97 5.23
CA ALA A 92 -13.06 3.57 4.86
C ALA A 92 -13.22 3.36 3.35
N ILE A 93 -13.82 4.33 2.65
CA ILE A 93 -13.99 4.24 1.19
C ILE A 93 -12.64 4.29 0.46
N ILE A 94 -11.71 5.11 0.95
CA ILE A 94 -10.34 5.19 0.40
C ILE A 94 -9.57 3.91 0.74
N ASP A 95 -9.77 3.34 1.94
CA ASP A 95 -9.18 2.04 2.28
C ASP A 95 -9.64 0.93 1.33
N ASN A 96 -10.92 0.90 0.97
CA ASN A 96 -11.45 -0.07 0.02
C ASN A 96 -10.91 0.12 -1.40
N ILE A 97 -10.76 1.38 -1.84
CA ILE A 97 -10.13 1.72 -3.13
C ILE A 97 -8.68 1.25 -3.14
N LEU A 98 -7.92 1.50 -2.06
CA LEU A 98 -6.53 1.07 -1.92
C LEU A 98 -6.41 -0.47 -1.94
N ALA A 99 -7.30 -1.18 -1.25
CA ALA A 99 -7.34 -2.65 -1.24
C ALA A 99 -7.73 -3.27 -2.59
N SER A 100 -8.40 -2.50 -3.44
CA SER A 100 -8.77 -2.89 -4.81
C SER A 100 -7.71 -2.48 -5.84
N GLY A 101 -6.73 -1.66 -5.44
CA GLY A 101 -5.66 -1.13 -6.28
C GLY A 101 -4.27 -1.52 -5.79
N TYR A 102 -3.25 -0.81 -6.26
CA TYR A 102 -1.86 -1.02 -5.87
C TYR A 102 -1.56 -0.36 -4.51
N PRO A 103 -0.80 -0.98 -3.59
CA PRO A 103 -0.01 -2.21 -3.78
C PRO A 103 -0.74 -3.52 -3.46
N ASP A 104 -1.94 -3.50 -2.87
CA ASP A 104 -2.67 -4.71 -2.46
C ASP A 104 -3.02 -5.62 -3.65
N LYS A 105 -3.14 -5.03 -4.84
CA LYS A 105 -3.19 -5.70 -6.14
C LYS A 105 -1.91 -5.44 -6.92
N THR A 106 -1.33 -6.53 -7.42
CA THR A 106 -0.20 -6.48 -8.34
C THR A 106 -0.64 -5.91 -9.70
N PRO A 107 0.29 -5.36 -10.51
CA PRO A 107 -0.04 -4.92 -11.87
C PRO A 107 -0.72 -6.02 -12.70
N GLN A 108 -0.30 -7.27 -12.55
CA GLN A 108 -0.86 -8.40 -13.30
C GLN A 108 -2.31 -8.70 -12.90
N GLU A 109 -2.65 -8.60 -11.61
CA GLU A 109 -4.04 -8.73 -11.14
C GLU A 109 -4.94 -7.62 -11.70
N LEU A 110 -4.37 -6.44 -11.96
CA LEU A 110 -5.04 -5.29 -12.58
C LEU A 110 -4.99 -5.32 -14.11
N ASN A 111 -4.45 -6.37 -14.73
CA ASN A 111 -4.23 -6.48 -16.18
C ASN A 111 -3.35 -5.34 -16.76
N LEU A 112 -2.34 -4.94 -15.99
CA LEU A 112 -1.36 -3.90 -16.34
C LEU A 112 0.05 -4.48 -16.44
N SER A 113 0.90 -3.78 -17.19
CA SER A 113 2.24 -4.26 -17.53
C SER A 113 3.31 -3.88 -16.50
N ASN A 114 3.08 -2.85 -15.68
CA ASN A 114 4.08 -2.30 -14.77
C ASN A 114 3.42 -1.61 -13.56
N GLU A 115 4.23 -1.37 -12.53
CA GLU A 115 3.78 -0.74 -11.27
C GLU A 115 3.43 0.74 -11.40
N ASP A 116 4.05 1.47 -12.32
CA ASP A 116 3.75 2.90 -12.50
C ASP A 116 2.34 3.08 -13.07
N ASP A 117 1.90 2.22 -13.99
CA ASP A 117 0.53 2.18 -14.51
C ASP A 117 -0.46 1.78 -13.40
N ALA A 118 -0.11 0.81 -12.55
CA ALA A 118 -0.97 0.36 -11.46
C ALA A 118 -1.12 1.42 -10.35
N TYR A 119 -0.01 2.06 -9.97
CA TYR A 119 -0.01 3.22 -9.09
C TYR A 119 -0.84 4.36 -9.67
N PHE A 120 -0.61 4.70 -10.94
CA PHE A 120 -1.35 5.77 -11.60
C PHE A 120 -2.85 5.47 -11.64
N ALA A 121 -3.25 4.25 -12.00
CA ALA A 121 -4.65 3.85 -12.01
C ALA A 121 -5.30 3.99 -10.63
N THR A 122 -4.61 3.57 -9.57
CA THR A 122 -5.08 3.69 -8.19
C THR A 122 -5.22 5.15 -7.76
N GLN A 123 -4.24 6.00 -8.10
CA GLN A 123 -4.28 7.43 -7.80
C GLN A 123 -5.48 8.12 -8.47
N ILE A 124 -5.79 7.79 -9.73
CA ILE A 124 -6.95 8.36 -10.42
C ILE A 124 -8.25 7.86 -9.78
N ALA A 125 -8.34 6.58 -9.41
CA ALA A 125 -9.54 6.05 -8.73
C ALA A 125 -9.82 6.77 -7.40
N ILE A 126 -8.78 7.06 -6.61
CA ILE A 126 -8.88 7.89 -5.39
C ILE A 126 -9.44 9.28 -5.72
N TRP A 127 -8.91 9.95 -6.74
CA TRP A 127 -9.41 11.28 -7.13
C TRP A 127 -10.83 11.24 -7.72
N CYS A 128 -11.24 10.15 -8.38
CA CYS A 128 -12.62 10.01 -8.83
C CYS A 128 -13.59 10.04 -7.65
N GLU A 129 -13.25 9.37 -6.55
CA GLU A 129 -14.05 9.41 -5.33
C GLU A 129 -14.04 10.80 -4.69
N LEU A 130 -12.86 11.38 -4.46
CA LEU A 130 -12.72 12.62 -3.72
C LEU A 130 -13.34 13.84 -4.44
N GLU A 131 -13.24 13.86 -5.77
CA GLU A 131 -13.73 14.97 -6.60
C GLU A 131 -15.12 14.70 -7.19
N GLY A 132 -15.65 13.49 -7.04
CA GLY A 132 -16.94 13.09 -7.61
C GLY A 132 -16.92 12.94 -9.13
N TYR A 133 -15.79 12.54 -9.72
CA TYR A 133 -15.69 12.29 -11.15
C TYR A 133 -16.42 10.99 -11.52
N ASP A 134 -17.20 11.05 -12.61
CA ASP A 134 -17.79 9.84 -13.18
C ASP A 134 -16.71 9.01 -13.88
N VAL A 135 -16.29 7.92 -13.24
CA VAL A 135 -15.22 7.04 -13.74
C VAL A 135 -15.48 6.52 -15.16
N ASN A 136 -16.74 6.46 -15.60
CA ASN A 136 -17.10 5.99 -16.94
C ASN A 136 -16.89 7.06 -18.02
N LYS A 137 -16.75 8.33 -17.64
CA LYS A 137 -16.42 9.44 -18.55
C LYS A 137 -14.93 9.63 -18.78
N LEU A 138 -14.07 8.88 -18.09
CA LEU A 138 -12.64 8.91 -18.33
C LEU A 138 -12.32 8.36 -19.72
N THR A 139 -11.54 9.15 -20.47
CA THR A 139 -11.07 8.84 -21.83
C THR A 139 -9.58 9.17 -21.94
N GLY A 140 -9.00 8.98 -23.13
CA GLY A 140 -7.61 9.32 -23.41
C GLY A 140 -6.58 8.42 -22.72
N GLY A 141 -5.34 8.42 -23.21
CA GLY A 141 -4.28 7.58 -22.65
C GLY A 141 -4.42 6.09 -23.01
N ASN A 142 -3.92 5.23 -22.12
CA ASN A 142 -3.88 3.78 -22.31
C ASN A 142 -5.20 3.14 -21.88
N GLU A 143 -5.87 2.42 -22.79
CA GLU A 143 -7.17 1.77 -22.54
C GLU A 143 -7.13 0.78 -21.36
N ASN A 144 -6.05 0.02 -21.20
CA ASN A 144 -5.92 -0.91 -20.08
C ASN A 144 -5.84 -0.18 -18.74
N VAL A 145 -5.19 0.99 -18.71
CA VAL A 145 -5.11 1.83 -17.52
C VAL A 145 -6.48 2.39 -17.17
N ILE A 146 -7.24 2.88 -18.16
CA ILE A 146 -8.62 3.36 -17.92
C ILE A 146 -9.49 2.23 -17.36
N GLU A 147 -9.39 1.04 -17.91
CA GLU A 147 -10.18 -0.10 -17.43
C GLU A 147 -9.77 -0.52 -16.01
N ALA A 148 -8.49 -0.47 -15.69
CA ALA A 148 -8.00 -0.67 -14.33
C ALA A 148 -8.55 0.39 -13.37
N ILE A 149 -8.58 1.68 -13.76
CA ILE A 149 -9.17 2.76 -12.95
C ILE A 149 -10.63 2.45 -12.62
N ARG A 150 -11.44 2.07 -13.62
CA ARG A 150 -12.85 1.70 -13.44
C ARG A 150 -13.00 0.50 -12.51
N THR A 151 -12.17 -0.52 -12.70
CA THR A 151 -12.19 -1.74 -11.89
C THR A 151 -11.89 -1.42 -10.43
N ILE A 152 -10.80 -0.70 -10.17
CA ILE A 152 -10.36 -0.31 -8.82
C ILE A 152 -11.44 0.53 -8.13
N TYR A 153 -11.97 1.55 -8.83
CA TYR A 153 -13.00 2.42 -8.29
C TYR A 153 -14.26 1.62 -7.93
N ASN A 154 -14.84 0.88 -8.89
CA ASN A 154 -16.09 0.15 -8.67
C ASN A 154 -15.97 -0.91 -7.56
N GLN A 155 -14.86 -1.66 -7.52
CA GLN A 155 -14.60 -2.61 -6.45
C GLN A 155 -14.42 -1.92 -5.09
N GLY A 156 -13.78 -0.75 -5.06
CA GLY A 156 -13.65 0.05 -3.84
C GLY A 156 -15.01 0.52 -3.30
N ILE A 157 -15.90 0.99 -4.19
CA ILE A 157 -17.26 1.42 -3.81
C ILE A 157 -18.12 0.24 -3.33
N GLU A 158 -18.00 -0.92 -3.98
CA GLU A 158 -18.73 -2.13 -3.61
C GLU A 158 -18.12 -2.87 -2.40
N GLY A 159 -16.90 -2.50 -2.00
CA GLY A 159 -16.13 -3.16 -0.96
C GLY A 159 -16.76 -3.02 0.43
N GLU A 160 -16.57 -4.06 1.25
CA GLU A 160 -16.92 -4.00 2.67
C GLU A 160 -15.85 -3.23 3.46
N ASN A 161 -16.29 -2.47 4.47
CA ASN A 161 -15.38 -1.71 5.33
C ASN A 161 -14.30 -2.60 5.95
N ILE A 162 -13.04 -2.32 5.59
CA ILE A 162 -11.86 -3.00 6.13
C ILE A 162 -11.62 -2.49 7.56
N LYS A 163 -11.71 -3.38 8.55
CA LYS A 163 -11.63 -3.01 9.98
C LYS A 163 -10.20 -2.75 10.47
N GLU A 164 -9.18 -3.18 9.73
CA GLU A 164 -7.78 -3.18 10.16
C GLU A 164 -6.83 -2.67 9.06
N ALA A 165 -7.26 -1.68 8.26
CA ALA A 165 -6.39 -1.08 7.27
C ALA A 165 -5.19 -0.36 7.93
N LEU A 166 -4.00 -0.65 7.44
CA LEU A 166 -2.78 0.02 7.90
C LEU A 166 -2.56 1.38 7.26
N ASN A 167 -3.45 1.79 6.36
CA ASN A 167 -3.41 3.10 5.73
C ASN A 167 -3.59 4.21 6.76
N LYS A 168 -2.80 5.28 6.62
CA LYS A 168 -2.88 6.45 7.51
C LYS A 168 -2.83 7.73 6.70
N GLU A 169 -3.64 8.70 7.13
CA GLU A 169 -3.61 10.04 6.57
C GLU A 169 -2.52 10.87 7.24
N TYR A 170 -1.77 11.59 6.42
CA TYR A 170 -0.68 12.48 6.82
C TYR A 170 -0.89 13.87 6.23
N ILE A 171 -0.58 14.90 7.02
CA ILE A 171 -0.74 16.30 6.63
C ILE A 171 0.54 17.11 6.85
N SER A 172 0.80 18.07 5.97
CA SER A 172 1.89 19.04 6.17
C SER A 172 1.39 20.25 6.95
N SER A 173 2.28 20.90 7.71
CA SER A 173 2.01 22.22 8.29
C SER A 173 1.76 23.30 7.22
N ASN A 174 2.24 23.08 5.99
CA ASN A 174 1.91 23.95 4.86
C ASN A 174 0.59 23.49 4.20
N GLN A 175 -0.49 24.22 4.46
CA GLN A 175 -1.84 23.89 3.98
C GLN A 175 -2.01 23.97 2.45
N SER A 176 -1.06 24.60 1.75
CA SER A 176 -1.03 24.64 0.27
C SER A 176 -0.43 23.37 -0.35
N ILE A 177 0.09 22.46 0.47
CA ILE A 177 0.61 21.16 0.03
C ILE A 177 -0.48 20.10 0.20
N GLN A 178 -0.49 19.14 -0.73
CA GLN A 178 -1.41 18.01 -0.74
C GLN A 178 -1.34 17.23 0.58
N ARG A 179 -2.50 16.84 1.13
CA ARG A 179 -2.58 15.74 2.10
C ARG A 179 -2.31 14.43 1.38
N VAL A 180 -1.83 13.45 2.13
CA VAL A 180 -1.55 12.12 1.57
C VAL A 180 -2.12 11.02 2.44
N VAL A 181 -2.35 9.87 1.83
CA VAL A 181 -2.48 8.58 2.51
C VAL A 181 -1.23 7.76 2.25
N ILE A 182 -0.73 7.09 3.28
CA ILE A 182 0.38 6.15 3.17
C ILE A 182 -0.17 4.75 3.47
N SER A 183 -0.03 3.85 2.51
CA SER A 183 -0.15 2.40 2.73
C SER A 183 1.19 1.90 3.22
N PHE A 184 1.19 1.30 4.41
CA PHE A 184 2.35 0.64 4.99
C PHE A 184 2.26 -0.85 4.68
N ASP A 185 3.16 -1.34 3.83
CA ASP A 185 3.29 -2.77 3.56
C ASP A 185 3.93 -3.44 4.78
N VAL A 186 3.11 -4.17 5.54
CA VAL A 186 3.65 -5.17 6.45
C VAL A 186 3.75 -6.45 5.64
N LYS A 187 4.85 -6.62 4.91
CA LYS A 187 5.21 -7.95 4.40
C LYS A 187 5.17 -8.89 5.60
N PRO A 188 4.33 -9.95 5.62
CA PRO A 188 4.59 -11.03 6.55
C PRO A 188 6.02 -11.50 6.25
N ALA A 189 6.83 -11.68 7.30
CA ALA A 189 8.20 -12.16 7.14
C ALA A 189 8.19 -13.37 6.20
N GLN A 190 8.71 -13.19 4.99
CA GLN A 190 8.71 -14.23 3.97
C GLN A 190 9.51 -15.40 4.52
N GLU A 191 8.83 -16.52 4.74
CA GLU A 191 9.44 -17.81 5.07
C GLU A 191 10.37 -18.20 3.92
N GLY A 192 11.67 -18.31 4.22
CA GLY A 192 12.71 -18.85 3.34
C GLY A 192 13.39 -20.04 3.99
#